data_AF-A0AAY5EJ31-F1
#
_entry.id   AF-A0AAY5EJ31-F1
#
_cell.length_a   1.000
_cell.length_b   1.000
_cell.length_c   1.000
_cell.angle_alpha   90.00
_cell.angle_beta   90.00
_cell.angle_gamma   90.00
#
_symmetry.space_group_name_H-M   'P 1'
#
loop_
_entity.id
_entity.type
_entity.pdbx_description
1 polymer ?
#
loop_
_entity_poly.entity_id
_entity_poly.type
_entity_poly.pdbx_seq_one_letter_code
_entity_poly.pdbx_strand_id
1 'polypeptide(L)'
;MDESGRNMRLREWLIAQIDSGKYAGLSWENRERTTFKIPWKHAAKQDYRQSEDAALFKAWAVYKGKFREGRDKADPSAWKTRLRCALNKSTDFQEVPERSQLDISEPYKVYHIVEDTERPTGRTLSRSLLLITKSRAFQVMVDRRTLKTEPCDSRFETRRSRIQRPENLWLVGRHLEWCSPDATHPQGRKMRGTHFRLQVCLLYHGLLVQKVISSSPEGCFILQGSAPVGSERIYGPCAAHKLFFPRVDVTPLPLGIGQAMSCLLPHLEKGVLVWVAPDGVFIKRFCQGRVYWYGPLAQYSNKPNKLERERTCKLLDIHIFLQELHRYLQGGGPRPRYEIDLCFGEEFPDATQPKSKKLITAQVSPMTSVYPTALSTIHTLL
;
A
#
# COMPACT_ATOMS: atom_id res chain seq x y z
N MET A 1 42.41 11.56 -17.23
CA MET A 1 41.21 11.74 -16.37
C MET A 1 40.50 10.41 -16.35
N ASP A 2 40.37 9.81 -15.18
CA ASP A 2 39.98 8.41 -14.97
C ASP A 2 38.59 8.09 -15.57
N GLU A 3 38.55 7.24 -16.59
CA GLU A 3 37.35 6.82 -17.32
C GLU A 3 36.53 5.73 -16.61
N SER A 4 36.99 5.25 -15.45
CA SER A 4 36.42 4.09 -14.74
C SER A 4 35.08 4.35 -14.03
N GLY A 5 34.61 5.62 -13.94
CA GLY A 5 33.42 6.02 -13.17
C GLY A 5 32.13 6.27 -13.97
N ARG A 6 32.12 6.10 -15.30
CA ARG A 6 31.00 6.54 -16.16
C ARG A 6 29.71 5.72 -16.07
N ASN A 7 29.70 4.60 -15.34
CA ASN A 7 28.56 3.66 -15.28
C ASN A 7 28.25 3.10 -13.88
N MET A 8 28.47 3.86 -12.83
CA MET A 8 28.03 3.50 -11.48
C MET A 8 26.50 3.53 -11.37
N ARG A 9 25.94 2.59 -10.61
CA ARG A 9 24.51 2.56 -10.28
C ARG A 9 24.17 3.73 -9.34
N LEU A 10 22.89 4.12 -9.27
CA LEU A 10 22.44 5.22 -8.42
C LEU A 10 22.91 5.05 -6.96
N ARG A 11 22.84 3.82 -6.44
CA ARG A 11 23.33 3.44 -5.11
C ARG A 11 24.78 3.85 -4.89
N GLU A 12 25.68 3.30 -5.70
CA GLU A 12 27.12 3.52 -5.60
C GLU A 12 27.47 5.01 -5.80
N TRP A 13 26.82 5.66 -6.77
CA TRP A 13 27.05 7.07 -7.05
C TRP A 13 26.67 7.95 -5.85
N LEU A 14 25.52 7.68 -5.23
CA LEU A 14 25.01 8.48 -4.11
C LEU A 14 25.83 8.26 -2.84
N ILE A 15 26.25 7.01 -2.56
CA ILE A 15 27.19 6.69 -1.48
C ILE A 15 28.48 7.49 -1.64
N ALA A 16 29.06 7.48 -2.84
CA ALA A 16 30.27 8.26 -3.13
C ALA A 16 30.05 9.78 -2.94
N GLN A 17 28.86 10.31 -3.25
CA GLN A 17 28.55 11.73 -3.01
C GLN A 17 28.42 12.03 -1.51
N ILE A 18 27.82 11.15 -0.72
CA ILE A 18 27.70 11.31 0.73
C ILE A 18 29.10 11.28 1.38
N ASP A 19 29.91 10.28 1.02
CA ASP A 19 31.26 10.11 1.53
C ASP A 19 32.22 11.23 1.10
N SER A 20 31.92 11.91 -0.02
CA SER A 20 32.73 13.05 -0.47
C SER A 20 32.62 14.29 0.43
N GLY A 21 31.57 14.41 1.24
CA GLY A 21 31.31 15.58 2.08
C GLY A 21 31.12 16.91 1.33
N LYS A 22 30.99 16.89 0.00
CA LYS A 22 30.96 18.10 -0.85
C LYS A 22 29.66 18.89 -0.79
N TYR A 23 28.56 18.27 -0.35
CA TYR A 23 27.22 18.86 -0.39
C TYR A 23 26.73 19.12 1.02
N ALA A 24 26.50 20.40 1.35
CA ALA A 24 26.03 20.80 2.67
C ALA A 24 24.71 20.09 3.02
N GLY A 25 24.67 19.47 4.21
CA GLY A 25 23.49 18.75 4.72
C GLY A 25 23.28 17.33 4.16
N LEU A 26 24.02 16.91 3.12
CA LEU A 26 24.06 15.51 2.68
C LEU A 26 25.01 14.72 3.60
N SER A 27 24.49 13.81 4.41
CA SER A 27 25.33 13.05 5.37
C SER A 27 24.65 11.78 5.88
N TRP A 28 25.48 10.86 6.39
CA TRP A 28 25.03 9.67 7.11
C TRP A 28 24.39 10.06 8.45
N GLU A 29 23.31 9.37 8.81
CA GLU A 29 22.60 9.55 10.08
C GLU A 29 23.00 8.50 11.12
N ASN A 30 23.49 7.33 10.69
CA ASN A 30 23.97 6.25 11.54
C ASN A 30 25.40 5.82 11.19
N ARG A 31 26.10 5.23 12.17
CA ARG A 31 27.49 4.75 12.01
C ARG A 31 27.62 3.59 11.02
N GLU A 32 26.55 2.81 10.84
CA GLU A 32 26.50 1.65 9.94
C GLU A 32 26.38 2.06 8.47
N ARG A 33 26.22 3.36 8.16
CA ARG A 33 26.08 3.90 6.80
C ARG A 33 24.95 3.24 6.00
N THR A 34 23.84 2.99 6.66
CA THR A 34 22.61 2.47 6.03
C THR A 34 21.52 3.53 5.94
N THR A 35 21.60 4.62 6.73
CA THR A 35 20.63 5.72 6.72
C THR A 35 21.32 7.04 6.47
N PHE A 36 20.79 7.86 5.56
CA PHE A 36 21.35 9.16 5.22
C PHE A 36 20.26 10.21 4.98
N LYS A 37 20.64 11.48 5.11
CA LYS A 37 19.75 12.64 4.86
C LYS A 37 20.17 13.40 3.60
N ILE A 38 19.18 13.87 2.84
CA ILE A 38 19.34 14.72 1.66
C ILE A 38 18.65 16.07 1.91
N PRO A 39 19.33 17.22 1.74
CA PRO A 39 18.70 18.54 1.76
C PRO A 39 17.59 18.66 0.72
N TRP A 40 16.45 19.24 1.10
CA TRP A 40 15.25 19.27 0.27
C TRP A 40 14.60 20.65 0.12
N LYS A 41 15.40 21.73 0.20
CA LYS A 41 14.92 23.12 0.12
C LYS A 41 14.09 23.41 -1.14
N HIS A 42 13.03 24.21 -0.98
CA HIS A 42 12.15 24.62 -2.07
C HIS A 42 12.70 25.86 -2.77
N ALA A 43 12.72 25.84 -4.10
CA ALA A 43 13.22 26.96 -4.92
C ALA A 43 12.42 28.26 -4.77
N ALA A 44 11.23 28.20 -4.17
CA ALA A 44 10.39 29.37 -3.88
C ALA A 44 10.73 30.05 -2.54
N LYS A 45 11.61 29.48 -1.69
CA LYS A 45 12.06 30.15 -0.46
C LYS A 45 13.01 31.30 -0.81
N GLN A 46 12.93 32.42 -0.08
CA GLN A 46 13.74 33.62 -0.33
C GLN A 46 15.24 33.40 -0.12
N ASP A 47 15.61 32.43 0.72
CA ASP A 47 16.98 32.05 1.06
C ASP A 47 17.49 30.87 0.22
N TYR A 48 16.86 30.59 -0.92
CA TYR A 48 17.27 29.53 -1.83
C TYR A 48 18.48 29.95 -2.67
N ARG A 49 19.60 29.24 -2.51
CA ARG A 49 20.86 29.47 -3.20
C ARG A 49 21.09 28.35 -4.20
N GLN A 50 20.86 28.63 -5.48
CA GLN A 50 20.99 27.63 -6.55
C GLN A 50 22.35 26.90 -6.55
N SER A 51 23.44 27.60 -6.26
CA SER A 51 24.79 27.03 -6.24
C SER A 51 25.00 25.99 -5.14
N GLU A 52 24.25 26.09 -4.03
CA GLU A 52 24.38 25.22 -2.85
C GLU A 52 23.22 24.23 -2.79
N ASP A 53 21.98 24.72 -2.78
CA ASP A 53 20.76 23.92 -2.65
C ASP A 53 20.46 23.05 -3.87
N ALA A 54 20.95 23.44 -5.05
CA ALA A 54 20.81 22.64 -6.26
C ALA A 54 22.02 21.76 -6.57
N ALA A 55 23.11 21.86 -5.79
CA ALA A 55 24.41 21.30 -6.13
C ALA A 55 24.38 19.78 -6.33
N LEU A 56 23.77 19.03 -5.41
CA LEU A 56 23.63 17.58 -5.51
C LEU A 56 22.77 17.18 -6.73
N PHE A 57 21.66 17.88 -6.94
CA PHE A 57 20.74 17.61 -8.04
C PHE A 57 21.41 17.90 -9.40
N LYS A 58 22.16 19.00 -9.48
CA LYS A 58 22.97 19.38 -10.64
C LYS A 58 24.01 18.31 -10.95
N ALA A 59 24.74 17.84 -9.93
CA ALA A 59 25.75 16.80 -10.09
C ALA A 59 25.16 15.50 -10.65
N TRP A 60 23.97 15.09 -10.20
CA TRP A 60 23.27 13.94 -10.77
C TRP A 60 22.89 14.15 -12.25
N ALA A 61 22.42 15.35 -12.59
CA ALA A 61 22.07 15.69 -13.97
C ALA A 61 23.29 15.70 -14.90
N VAL A 62 24.44 16.20 -14.44
CA VAL A 62 25.73 16.14 -15.14
C VAL A 62 26.17 14.69 -15.31
N TYR A 63 26.11 13.90 -14.22
CA TYR A 63 26.52 12.49 -14.23
C TYR A 63 25.73 11.65 -15.23
N LYS A 64 24.41 11.86 -15.32
CA LYS A 64 23.54 11.19 -16.31
C LYS A 64 23.59 11.80 -17.71
N GLY A 65 24.45 12.80 -17.95
CA GLY A 65 24.59 13.48 -19.23
C GLY A 65 23.35 14.27 -19.66
N LYS A 66 22.47 14.63 -18.72
CA LYS A 66 21.22 15.39 -18.96
C LYS A 66 21.40 16.91 -18.78
N PHE A 67 22.59 17.35 -18.42
CA PHE A 67 22.97 18.75 -18.31
C PHE A 67 24.46 18.91 -18.60
N ARG A 68 24.83 19.90 -19.42
CA ARG A 68 26.21 20.29 -19.71
C ARG A 68 26.46 21.71 -19.21
N GLU A 69 27.41 21.85 -18.29
CA GLU A 69 27.81 23.16 -17.76
C GLU A 69 28.30 24.09 -18.87
N GLY A 70 27.85 25.35 -18.82
CA GLY A 70 28.19 26.38 -19.81
C GLY A 70 27.46 26.29 -21.16
N ARG A 71 26.77 25.18 -21.45
CA ARG A 71 26.03 25.00 -22.72
C ARG A 71 24.52 25.00 -22.55
N ASP A 72 24.03 24.30 -21.53
CA ASP A 72 22.59 24.17 -21.27
C ASP A 72 22.12 25.23 -20.28
N LYS A 73 20.87 25.69 -20.40
CA LYS A 73 20.27 26.59 -19.42
C LYS A 73 20.05 25.87 -18.09
N ALA A 74 20.45 26.50 -16.98
CA ALA A 74 20.28 25.94 -15.64
C ALA A 74 18.80 25.81 -15.26
N ASP A 75 18.40 24.61 -14.82
CA ASP A 75 17.03 24.32 -14.36
C ASP A 75 17.07 23.43 -13.10
N PRO A 76 17.14 24.04 -11.90
CA PRO A 76 17.15 23.33 -10.62
C PRO A 76 15.93 22.45 -10.39
N SER A 77 14.76 22.87 -10.88
CA SER A 77 13.50 22.14 -10.74
C SER A 77 13.55 20.83 -11.53
N ALA A 78 14.08 20.87 -12.77
CA ALA A 78 14.28 19.67 -13.57
C ALA A 78 15.34 18.74 -12.96
N TRP A 79 16.45 19.29 -12.44
CA TRP A 79 17.48 18.49 -11.78
C TRP A 79 16.95 17.76 -10.54
N LYS A 80 16.24 18.49 -9.66
CA LYS A 80 15.61 17.92 -8.45
C LYS A 80 14.59 16.85 -8.81
N THR A 81 13.79 17.09 -9.85
CA THR A 81 12.82 16.10 -10.36
C THR A 81 13.51 14.82 -10.83
N ARG A 82 14.62 14.92 -11.56
CA ARG A 82 15.36 13.75 -12.07
C ARG A 82 15.93 12.88 -10.95
N LEU A 83 16.56 13.48 -9.94
CA LEU A 83 17.10 12.71 -8.81
C LEU A 83 15.96 12.08 -7.98
N ARG A 84 14.89 12.85 -7.70
CA ARG A 84 13.68 12.33 -7.03
C ARG A 84 13.10 11.11 -7.74
N CYS A 85 12.96 11.18 -9.06
CA CYS A 85 12.45 10.06 -9.86
C CYS A 85 13.41 8.86 -9.84
N ALA A 86 14.72 9.08 -9.78
CA ALA A 86 15.71 8.01 -9.71
C ALA A 86 15.65 7.29 -8.35
N LEU A 87 15.57 8.05 -7.24
CA LEU A 87 15.40 7.51 -5.88
C LEU A 87 14.10 6.71 -5.77
N ASN A 88 12.97 7.27 -6.22
CA ASN A 88 11.66 6.61 -6.13
C ASN A 88 11.52 5.35 -6.97
N LYS A 89 12.36 5.17 -7.99
CA LYS A 89 12.36 3.99 -8.88
C LYS A 89 13.36 2.93 -8.44
N SER A 90 14.34 3.27 -7.62
CA SER A 90 15.36 2.34 -7.17
C SER A 90 14.83 1.48 -6.03
N THR A 91 15.12 0.18 -6.08
CA THR A 91 14.87 -0.78 -5.00
C THR A 91 15.91 -0.70 -3.89
N ASP A 92 17.02 0.01 -4.12
CA ASP A 92 18.12 0.16 -3.16
C ASP A 92 17.80 1.16 -2.05
N PHE A 93 16.73 1.96 -2.20
CA PHE A 93 16.41 3.06 -1.29
C PHE A 93 14.95 3.03 -0.84
N GLN A 94 14.76 3.24 0.46
CA GLN A 94 13.45 3.44 1.08
C GLN A 94 13.42 4.82 1.77
N GLU A 95 12.50 5.69 1.38
CA GLU A 95 12.28 6.96 2.10
C GLU A 95 11.69 6.67 3.49
N VAL A 96 12.16 7.40 4.51
CA VAL A 96 11.67 7.32 5.89
C VAL A 96 11.01 8.67 6.25
N PRO A 97 9.71 8.85 5.93
CA PRO A 97 9.02 10.13 6.13
C PRO A 97 8.98 10.58 7.58
N GLU A 98 8.91 9.64 8.52
CA GLU A 98 8.81 9.90 9.96
C GLU A 98 10.06 10.61 10.51
N ARG A 99 11.20 10.46 9.82
CA ARG A 99 12.47 11.11 10.17
C ARG A 99 12.79 12.33 9.30
N SER A 100 11.99 12.57 8.27
CA SER A 100 12.17 13.69 7.36
C SER A 100 11.56 14.96 7.96
N GLN A 101 12.26 16.09 7.85
CA GLN A 101 11.77 17.37 8.39
C GLN A 101 11.74 18.41 7.27
N LEU A 102 10.54 18.83 6.88
CA LEU A 102 10.34 19.80 5.78
C LEU A 102 9.96 21.21 6.26
N ASP A 103 9.52 21.35 7.51
CA ASP A 103 8.99 22.59 8.08
C ASP A 103 10.05 23.45 8.80
N ILE A 104 11.32 23.03 8.75
CA ILE A 104 12.45 23.74 9.37
C ILE A 104 13.17 24.68 8.38
N SER A 105 14.12 25.48 8.88
CA SER A 105 14.95 26.39 8.06
C SER A 105 15.68 25.64 6.95
N GLU A 106 16.36 24.55 7.32
CA GLU A 106 17.12 23.66 6.44
C GLU A 106 16.42 22.31 6.28
N PRO A 107 15.38 22.22 5.41
CA PRO A 107 14.58 21.01 5.29
C PRO A 107 15.37 19.86 4.66
N TYR A 108 15.09 18.64 5.10
CA TYR A 108 15.76 17.44 4.61
C TYR A 108 14.82 16.23 4.55
N LYS A 109 15.21 15.26 3.74
CA LYS A 109 14.56 13.94 3.62
C LYS A 109 15.52 12.85 4.03
N VAL A 110 15.00 11.83 4.73
CA VAL A 110 15.78 10.69 5.18
C VAL A 110 15.49 9.47 4.33
N TYR A 111 16.55 8.75 3.97
CA TYR A 111 16.51 7.52 3.17
C TYR A 111 17.31 6.42 3.85
N HIS A 112 16.80 5.20 3.77
CA HIS A 112 17.43 3.97 4.20
C HIS A 112 17.88 3.14 2.99
N ILE A 113 19.07 2.55 3.04
CA ILE A 113 19.63 1.68 2.01
C ILE A 113 19.18 0.25 2.29
N VAL A 114 18.50 -0.38 1.33
CA VAL A 114 18.08 -1.77 1.41
C VAL A 114 19.26 -2.67 1.03
N GLU A 115 19.65 -3.59 1.90
CA GLU A 115 20.69 -4.58 1.60
C GLU A 115 20.13 -5.71 0.72
N ASP A 116 20.89 -6.11 -0.31
CA ASP A 116 20.58 -7.30 -1.12
C ASP A 116 20.91 -8.53 -0.27
N THR A 117 19.93 -9.12 0.42
CA THR A 117 20.07 -10.49 0.92
C THR A 117 20.11 -11.45 -0.28
N GLU A 118 21.34 -11.90 -0.56
CA GLU A 118 21.76 -13.07 -1.37
C GLU A 118 21.56 -13.04 -2.90
N ARG A 119 22.63 -12.69 -3.63
CA ARG A 119 22.89 -13.21 -4.98
C ARG A 119 23.94 -14.32 -4.89
N PRO A 120 23.59 -15.59 -5.18
CA PRO A 120 24.54 -16.70 -5.08
C PRO A 120 25.42 -16.77 -6.33
N THR A 121 26.69 -16.39 -6.23
CA THR A 121 27.76 -16.83 -7.13
C THR A 121 28.27 -18.20 -6.66
N GLY A 122 28.03 -19.23 -7.47
CA GLY A 122 28.36 -20.61 -7.14
C GLY A 122 29.85 -20.93 -7.17
N ARG A 123 30.33 -21.64 -6.14
CA ARG A 123 30.87 -23.01 -6.23
C ARG A 123 31.27 -23.55 -4.84
N THR A 124 30.53 -24.59 -4.45
CA THR A 124 31.02 -25.86 -3.88
C THR A 124 31.52 -25.90 -2.42
N LEU A 125 30.56 -26.28 -1.57
CA LEU A 125 30.59 -27.27 -0.48
C LEU A 125 31.39 -26.96 0.80
N SER A 126 30.63 -26.60 1.85
CA SER A 126 30.64 -27.39 3.08
C SER A 126 29.20 -27.74 3.45
N ARG A 127 28.96 -29.04 3.57
CA ARG A 127 27.70 -29.69 3.88
C ARG A 127 27.69 -29.96 5.38
N SER A 128 26.91 -29.21 6.15
CA SER A 128 26.41 -29.66 7.46
C SER A 128 25.04 -29.04 7.69
N LEU A 129 24.04 -29.91 7.63
CA LEU A 129 22.61 -29.62 7.73
C LEU A 129 22.19 -29.23 9.15
N LEU A 130 21.13 -28.41 9.16
CA LEU A 130 20.14 -28.25 10.23
C LEU A 130 19.93 -29.53 11.06
N LEU A 131 19.80 -29.36 12.39
CA LEU A 131 18.55 -29.65 13.12
C LEU A 131 18.58 -29.02 14.53
N ILE A 132 17.52 -28.25 14.84
CA ILE A 132 16.80 -28.17 16.12
C ILE A 132 17.51 -27.51 17.33
N THR A 133 16.89 -26.43 17.83
CA THR A 133 16.25 -26.47 19.17
C THR A 133 15.12 -25.44 19.27
N LYS A 134 13.89 -25.97 19.28
CA LYS A 134 12.71 -25.38 19.90
C LYS A 134 12.89 -25.42 21.44
N SER A 135 12.51 -24.35 22.14
CA SER A 135 11.96 -24.37 23.52
C SER A 135 11.72 -22.90 23.94
N ARG A 136 10.59 -22.49 24.54
CA ARG A 136 9.73 -23.16 25.53
C ARG A 136 8.27 -22.72 25.34
N ALA A 137 7.39 -23.69 25.15
CA ALA A 137 5.98 -23.58 25.52
C ALA A 137 5.84 -24.08 26.96
N PHE A 138 5.12 -23.33 27.80
CA PHE A 138 4.75 -23.74 29.15
C PHE A 138 3.71 -24.87 29.04
N GLN A 139 4.05 -26.07 29.51
CA GLN A 139 3.10 -27.15 29.79
C GLN A 139 2.43 -26.88 31.15
N VAL A 140 1.10 -26.88 31.18
CA VAL A 140 0.35 -27.16 32.41
C VAL A 140 -0.20 -28.58 32.26
N MET A 141 0.28 -29.46 33.14
CA MET A 141 -0.23 -30.82 33.31
C MET A 141 -1.66 -30.78 33.87
N VAL A 142 -2.54 -31.59 33.29
CA VAL A 142 -3.78 -32.01 33.90
C VAL A 142 -3.44 -33.17 34.82
N ASP A 143 -3.56 -32.96 36.14
CA ASP A 143 -3.54 -34.06 37.10
C ASP A 143 -4.96 -34.34 37.61
N ARG A 144 -5.26 -35.64 37.66
CA ARG A 144 -6.58 -36.21 37.86
C ARG A 144 -6.54 -36.92 39.21
N ARG A 145 -6.97 -36.27 40.29
CA ARG A 145 -7.24 -36.95 41.58
C ARG A 145 -8.39 -36.30 42.34
N THR A 146 -9.31 -37.17 42.71
CA THR A 146 -10.53 -37.07 43.52
C THR A 146 -10.32 -36.50 44.92
N LEU A 147 -11.25 -35.66 45.39
CA LEU A 147 -11.76 -35.66 46.76
C LEU A 147 -13.14 -34.98 46.83
N LYS A 148 -13.98 -35.47 47.75
CA LYS A 148 -15.44 -35.39 47.84
C LYS A 148 -15.95 -34.19 48.66
N THR A 149 -17.28 -33.99 48.57
CA THR A 149 -18.26 -33.41 49.55
C THR A 149 -18.14 -31.91 49.86
N GLU A 150 -19.16 -31.07 50.08
CA GLU A 150 -20.65 -30.97 50.00
C GLU A 150 -20.97 -29.48 50.42
N PRO A 151 -22.21 -28.95 50.53
CA PRO A 151 -22.68 -27.75 49.83
C PRO A 151 -22.98 -26.52 50.72
N CYS A 152 -23.24 -25.36 50.09
CA CYS A 152 -24.19 -24.37 50.65
C CYS A 152 -24.79 -23.44 49.58
N ASP A 153 -26.12 -23.33 49.63
CA ASP A 153 -27.05 -22.48 48.91
C ASP A 153 -26.78 -20.96 49.01
N SER A 154 -27.06 -20.21 47.93
CA SER A 154 -28.26 -19.36 47.86
C SER A 154 -28.31 -18.49 46.59
N ARG A 155 -29.16 -18.91 45.64
CA ARG A 155 -30.25 -18.17 44.98
C ARG A 155 -30.14 -16.62 44.89
N PHE A 156 -30.09 -16.08 43.67
CA PHE A 156 -31.04 -15.08 43.17
C PHE A 156 -31.09 -15.08 41.64
N GLU A 157 -32.25 -15.43 41.11
CA GLU A 157 -32.60 -15.39 39.69
C GLU A 157 -32.93 -13.95 39.26
N THR A 158 -32.46 -13.55 38.08
CA THR A 158 -33.30 -12.74 37.18
C THR A 158 -33.10 -13.15 35.72
N ARG A 159 -34.21 -13.58 35.12
CA ARG A 159 -34.43 -14.01 33.74
C ARG A 159 -33.76 -13.12 32.69
N ARG A 160 -33.07 -13.74 31.72
CA ARG A 160 -33.10 -13.31 30.30
C ARG A 160 -33.15 -14.50 29.36
N SER A 161 -33.89 -14.27 28.28
CA SER A 161 -34.51 -15.20 27.35
C SER A 161 -33.54 -16.02 26.50
N ARG A 162 -33.96 -17.27 26.33
CA ARG A 162 -33.49 -18.36 25.47
C ARG A 162 -33.26 -17.90 24.01
N ILE A 163 -32.01 -17.88 23.56
CA ILE A 163 -31.65 -18.00 22.13
C ILE A 163 -31.04 -19.39 21.96
N GLN A 164 -31.70 -20.22 21.16
CA GLN A 164 -31.24 -21.57 20.82
C GLN A 164 -29.86 -21.49 20.13
N ARG A 165 -28.89 -22.21 20.69
CA ARG A 165 -27.61 -22.50 20.05
C ARG A 165 -27.88 -23.53 18.93
N PRO A 166 -27.42 -23.31 17.69
CA PRO A 166 -27.39 -24.39 16.71
C PRO A 166 -26.21 -25.32 17.05
N GLU A 167 -26.53 -26.60 17.25
CA GLU A 167 -25.59 -27.70 17.51
C GLU A 167 -24.84 -28.09 16.24
N ASN A 168 -23.82 -27.33 15.86
CA ASN A 168 -22.93 -27.70 14.75
C ASN A 168 -21.52 -27.07 14.86
N LEU A 169 -21.16 -26.53 16.03
CA LEU A 169 -19.86 -25.90 16.28
C LEU A 169 -18.71 -26.88 16.60
N TRP A 170 -18.92 -28.20 16.52
CA TRP A 170 -17.93 -29.21 16.93
C TRP A 170 -17.07 -29.80 15.80
N LEU A 171 -17.29 -29.42 14.54
CA LEU A 171 -16.54 -29.97 13.40
C LEU A 171 -15.44 -29.04 12.84
N VAL A 172 -15.31 -27.81 13.34
CA VAL A 172 -14.31 -26.84 12.83
C VAL A 172 -12.93 -27.01 13.52
N GLY A 173 -12.83 -27.86 14.53
CA GLY A 173 -11.62 -28.03 15.34
C GLY A 173 -10.59 -29.05 14.84
N ARG A 174 -10.78 -29.70 13.67
CA ARG A 174 -9.93 -30.85 13.26
C ARG A 174 -9.36 -30.83 11.84
N HIS A 175 -9.32 -29.68 11.15
CA HIS A 175 -8.71 -29.66 9.81
C HIS A 175 -7.93 -28.38 9.47
N LEU A 176 -7.12 -27.91 10.43
CA LEU A 176 -6.00 -27.02 10.15
C LEU A 176 -4.69 -27.80 10.32
N GLU A 177 -4.55 -28.90 9.59
CA GLU A 177 -3.25 -29.54 9.40
C GLU A 177 -2.51 -28.81 8.28
N TRP A 178 -1.43 -28.15 8.69
CA TRP A 178 -0.45 -27.49 7.84
C TRP A 178 0.28 -28.56 7.00
N CYS A 179 -0.06 -28.70 5.72
CA CYS A 179 0.75 -29.50 4.80
C CYS A 179 2.12 -28.83 4.63
N SER A 180 3.15 -29.45 5.19
CA SER A 180 4.55 -29.09 4.94
C SER A 180 4.92 -29.42 3.49
N PRO A 181 5.77 -28.64 2.82
CA PRO A 181 6.20 -28.91 1.46
C PRO A 181 7.35 -29.92 1.47
N ASP A 182 7.04 -31.19 1.68
CA ASP A 182 7.97 -32.27 1.35
C ASP A 182 7.19 -33.56 1.05
N ALA A 183 6.88 -33.75 -0.23
CA ALA A 183 6.54 -35.06 -0.80
C ALA A 183 6.73 -34.99 -2.31
N THR A 184 7.84 -35.57 -2.76
CA THR A 184 8.09 -35.90 -4.16
C THR A 184 7.09 -36.97 -4.58
N HIS A 185 6.10 -36.64 -5.43
CA HIS A 185 5.51 -37.63 -6.34
C HIS A 185 4.96 -36.95 -7.61
N PRO A 186 5.10 -37.60 -8.78
CA PRO A 186 4.91 -36.97 -10.08
C PRO A 186 3.47 -37.19 -10.55
N GLN A 187 2.75 -36.10 -10.80
CA GLN A 187 1.81 -35.94 -11.92
C GLN A 187 1.13 -34.58 -11.76
N GLY A 188 1.28 -33.75 -12.79
CA GLY A 188 0.92 -32.34 -12.77
C GLY A 188 -0.57 -32.10 -12.49
N ARG A 189 -0.86 -31.58 -11.30
CA ARG A 189 -1.98 -30.67 -11.10
C ARG A 189 -1.40 -29.31 -10.66
N LYS A 190 -1.20 -28.42 -11.63
CA LYS A 190 -1.08 -26.98 -11.36
C LYS A 190 -2.30 -26.59 -10.52
N MET A 191 -2.09 -26.12 -9.28
CA MET A 191 -3.14 -25.43 -8.53
C MET A 191 -3.69 -24.30 -9.40
N ARG A 192 -4.96 -24.42 -9.80
CA ARG A 192 -5.63 -23.44 -10.66
C ARG A 192 -6.18 -22.31 -9.78
N GLY A 193 -5.61 -21.11 -9.96
CA GLY A 193 -6.29 -19.81 -9.94
C GLY A 193 -6.73 -19.24 -8.58
N THR A 194 -5.87 -18.45 -7.93
CA THR A 194 -6.34 -17.37 -7.06
C THR A 194 -7.04 -16.32 -7.93
N HIS A 195 -8.36 -16.24 -7.86
CA HIS A 195 -9.14 -15.27 -8.64
C HIS A 195 -9.14 -13.90 -7.94
N PHE A 196 -8.23 -13.00 -8.33
CA PHE A 196 -8.16 -11.60 -7.86
C PHE A 196 -9.40 -10.80 -8.28
N ARG A 197 -10.49 -10.90 -7.50
CA ARG A 197 -11.75 -10.23 -7.80
C ARG A 197 -11.94 -8.99 -6.94
N LEU A 198 -12.30 -7.89 -7.59
CA LEU A 198 -12.50 -6.60 -6.96
C LEU A 198 -13.82 -6.00 -7.43
N GLN A 199 -14.69 -5.68 -6.48
CA GLN A 199 -15.92 -4.94 -6.75
C GLN A 199 -15.66 -3.45 -6.61
N VAL A 200 -16.10 -2.66 -7.59
CA VAL A 200 -16.09 -1.20 -7.56
C VAL A 200 -17.50 -0.69 -7.79
N CYS A 201 -17.97 0.16 -6.88
CA CYS A 201 -19.22 0.90 -7.01
C CYS A 201 -18.89 2.39 -7.13
N LEU A 202 -19.25 3.03 -8.23
CA LEU A 202 -19.15 4.48 -8.42
C LEU A 202 -20.45 5.16 -8.01
N LEU A 203 -20.34 6.21 -7.20
CA LEU A 203 -21.48 6.98 -6.73
C LEU A 203 -21.28 8.47 -7.01
N TYR A 204 -22.32 9.12 -7.52
CA TYR A 204 -22.39 10.57 -7.68
C TYR A 204 -23.35 11.14 -6.65
N HIS A 205 -22.84 11.97 -5.74
CA HIS A 205 -23.65 12.54 -4.66
C HIS A 205 -24.51 11.48 -3.94
N GLY A 206 -23.86 10.36 -3.58
CA GLY A 206 -24.47 9.22 -2.90
C GLY A 206 -25.33 8.29 -3.76
N LEU A 207 -25.64 8.65 -5.01
CA LEU A 207 -26.40 7.82 -5.94
C LEU A 207 -25.46 6.86 -6.69
N LEU A 208 -25.73 5.56 -6.63
CA LEU A 208 -24.98 4.56 -7.38
C LEU A 208 -25.20 4.76 -8.89
N VAL A 209 -24.12 5.05 -9.61
CA VAL A 209 -24.17 5.29 -11.07
C VAL A 209 -23.56 4.15 -11.87
N GLN A 210 -22.62 3.40 -11.29
CA GLN A 210 -22.03 2.24 -11.95
C GLN A 210 -21.50 1.22 -10.93
N LYS A 211 -21.66 -0.08 -11.23
CA LYS A 211 -21.10 -1.18 -10.44
C LYS A 211 -20.38 -2.16 -11.36
N VAL A 212 -19.15 -2.51 -11.01
CA VAL A 212 -18.32 -3.44 -11.78
C VAL A 212 -17.66 -4.45 -10.83
N ILE A 213 -17.53 -5.68 -11.31
CA ILE A 213 -16.69 -6.69 -10.68
C ILE A 213 -15.55 -7.00 -11.65
N SER A 214 -14.35 -6.50 -11.35
CA SER A 214 -13.15 -6.84 -12.11
C SER A 214 -12.61 -8.19 -11.65
N SER A 215 -12.29 -9.05 -12.59
CA SER A 215 -11.49 -10.28 -12.40
C SER A 215 -10.10 -10.16 -13.01
N SER A 216 -9.72 -8.95 -13.47
CA SER A 216 -8.42 -8.74 -14.10
C SER A 216 -7.30 -8.84 -13.05
N PRO A 217 -6.25 -9.63 -13.30
CA PRO A 217 -5.11 -9.75 -12.39
C PRO A 217 -4.29 -8.46 -12.31
N GLU A 218 -4.39 -7.57 -13.30
CA GLU A 218 -3.76 -6.24 -13.27
C GLU A 218 -4.61 -5.20 -12.52
N GLY A 219 -5.81 -5.57 -12.06
CA GLY A 219 -6.68 -4.72 -11.27
C GLY A 219 -7.75 -3.97 -12.08
N CYS A 220 -8.10 -2.78 -11.61
CA CYS A 220 -9.17 -1.94 -12.15
C CYS A 220 -8.74 -0.46 -12.11
N PHE A 221 -8.68 0.16 -13.29
CA PHE A 221 -8.57 1.60 -13.43
C PHE A 221 -9.94 2.26 -13.24
N ILE A 222 -9.99 3.34 -12.47
CA ILE A 222 -11.14 4.24 -12.37
C ILE A 222 -10.71 5.59 -12.95
N LEU A 223 -11.20 5.95 -14.13
CA LEU A 223 -10.66 7.07 -14.92
C LEU A 223 -11.69 7.74 -15.83
N GLN A 224 -11.38 8.95 -16.33
CA GLN A 224 -12.20 9.64 -17.34
C GLN A 224 -11.64 9.45 -18.76
N GLY A 225 -10.31 9.39 -18.91
CA GLY A 225 -9.60 9.42 -20.18
C GLY A 225 -8.89 8.11 -20.47
N SER A 226 -7.58 8.18 -20.72
CA SER A 226 -6.77 7.00 -21.00
C SER A 226 -5.94 6.56 -19.81
N ALA A 227 -5.78 5.24 -19.67
CA ALA A 227 -4.87 4.68 -18.68
C ALA A 227 -3.43 5.14 -18.99
N PRO A 228 -2.65 5.58 -17.98
CA PRO A 228 -1.31 6.14 -18.15
C PRO A 228 -0.24 5.04 -18.33
N VAL A 229 -0.54 4.07 -19.19
CA VAL A 229 0.35 2.94 -19.45
C VAL A 229 1.63 3.46 -20.11
N GLY A 230 2.80 3.05 -19.61
CA GLY A 230 4.06 3.23 -20.33
C GLY A 230 3.93 2.62 -21.72
N SER A 231 4.67 3.11 -22.72
CA SER A 231 4.45 2.75 -24.12
C SER A 231 4.14 1.25 -24.28
N GLU A 232 2.95 0.91 -24.78
CA GLU A 232 2.47 -0.47 -24.95
C GLU A 232 3.50 -1.33 -25.72
N ARG A 233 4.31 -0.68 -26.55
CA ARG A 233 5.44 -1.26 -27.28
C ARG A 233 6.53 -1.89 -26.40
N ILE A 234 6.69 -1.44 -25.15
CA ILE A 234 7.74 -1.90 -24.23
C ILE A 234 7.20 -2.91 -23.21
N TYR A 235 5.99 -2.69 -22.69
CA TYR A 235 5.44 -3.48 -21.58
C TYR A 235 4.25 -4.36 -21.98
N GLY A 236 3.80 -4.27 -23.24
CA GLY A 236 2.58 -4.92 -23.70
C GLY A 236 1.32 -4.12 -23.37
N PRO A 237 0.15 -4.57 -23.87
CA PRO A 237 -1.14 -3.94 -23.57
C PRO A 237 -1.50 -4.14 -22.10
N CYS A 238 -2.00 -3.09 -21.45
CA CYS A 238 -2.51 -3.20 -20.08
C CYS A 238 -3.85 -3.94 -20.09
N ALA A 239 -3.88 -5.10 -19.41
CA ALA A 239 -5.06 -5.94 -19.24
C ALA A 239 -5.92 -5.53 -18.03
N ALA A 240 -5.56 -4.47 -17.30
CA ALA A 240 -6.38 -3.93 -16.22
C ALA A 240 -7.78 -3.55 -16.74
N HIS A 241 -8.81 -3.88 -15.96
CA HIS A 241 -10.17 -3.48 -16.28
C HIS A 241 -10.28 -1.95 -16.25
N LYS A 242 -10.96 -1.34 -17.22
CA LYS A 242 -11.13 0.12 -17.28
C LYS A 242 -12.57 0.49 -16.94
N LEU A 243 -12.75 1.08 -15.77
CA LEU A 243 -14.00 1.65 -15.30
C LEU A 243 -14.00 3.17 -15.59
N PHE A 244 -14.85 3.58 -16.51
CA PHE A 244 -15.00 4.99 -16.88
C PHE A 244 -16.02 5.68 -15.97
N PHE A 245 -15.77 6.94 -15.61
CA PHE A 245 -16.79 7.76 -14.95
C PHE A 245 -17.99 7.98 -15.89
N PRO A 246 -19.23 7.66 -15.48
CA PRO A 246 -20.43 7.91 -16.28
C PRO A 246 -20.61 9.39 -16.63
N ARG A 247 -21.23 9.66 -17.77
CA ARG A 247 -21.59 11.03 -18.15
C ARG A 247 -22.63 11.58 -17.16
N VAL A 248 -22.47 12.86 -16.83
CA VAL A 248 -23.23 13.55 -15.78
C VAL A 248 -24.66 13.87 -16.22
N ASP A 249 -24.89 14.01 -17.53
CA ASP A 249 -26.17 14.30 -18.18
C ASP A 249 -27.22 13.18 -18.03
N VAL A 250 -26.79 11.95 -17.74
CA VAL A 250 -27.68 10.78 -17.61
C VAL A 250 -28.18 10.56 -16.18
N THR A 251 -27.61 11.25 -15.18
CA THR A 251 -27.93 11.03 -13.76
C THR A 251 -28.75 12.20 -13.18
N PRO A 252 -29.88 11.96 -12.50
CA PRO A 252 -30.65 13.01 -11.85
C PRO A 252 -29.86 13.55 -10.63
N LEU A 253 -29.14 14.67 -10.83
CA LEU A 253 -28.31 15.30 -9.82
C LEU A 253 -28.88 16.65 -9.39
N PRO A 254 -28.65 17.08 -8.13
CA PRO A 254 -29.01 18.41 -7.66
C PRO A 254 -28.40 19.54 -8.52
N LEU A 255 -29.08 20.68 -8.58
CA LEU A 255 -28.62 21.88 -9.29
C LEU A 255 -27.20 22.28 -8.85
N GLY A 256 -26.36 22.65 -9.82
CA GLY A 256 -24.96 23.07 -9.59
C GLY A 256 -23.94 21.92 -9.49
N ILE A 257 -24.34 20.71 -9.11
CA ILE A 257 -23.43 19.56 -9.01
C ILE A 257 -22.86 19.17 -10.37
N GLY A 258 -23.69 19.22 -11.42
CA GLY A 258 -23.24 18.88 -12.76
C GLY A 258 -22.15 19.82 -13.29
N GLN A 259 -22.21 21.11 -12.93
CA GLN A 259 -21.17 22.08 -13.28
C GLN A 259 -19.87 21.81 -12.52
N ALA A 260 -19.94 21.58 -11.21
CA ALA A 260 -18.77 21.25 -10.40
C ALA A 260 -18.07 19.95 -10.88
N MET A 261 -18.85 18.92 -11.24
CA MET A 261 -18.32 17.69 -11.83
C MET A 261 -17.69 17.93 -13.19
N SER A 262 -18.29 18.77 -14.04
CA SER A 262 -17.73 19.13 -15.34
C SER A 262 -16.37 19.83 -15.23
N CYS A 263 -16.13 20.59 -14.16
CA CYS A 263 -14.81 21.15 -13.85
C CYS A 263 -13.84 20.10 -13.28
N LEU A 264 -14.33 19.10 -12.54
CA LEU A 264 -13.49 18.08 -11.89
C LEU A 264 -13.02 16.97 -12.84
N LEU A 265 -13.91 16.45 -13.70
CA LEU A 265 -13.65 15.29 -14.57
C LEU A 265 -12.40 15.42 -15.46
N PRO A 266 -12.09 16.60 -16.05
CA PRO A 266 -10.84 16.79 -16.80
C PRO A 266 -9.58 16.52 -15.97
N HIS A 267 -9.63 16.78 -14.66
CA HIS A 267 -8.51 16.49 -13.77
C HIS A 267 -8.38 15.00 -13.40
N LEU A 268 -9.37 14.17 -13.77
CA LEU A 268 -9.43 12.73 -13.49
C LEU A 268 -9.10 11.84 -14.71
N GLU A 269 -8.61 12.41 -15.81
CA GLU A 269 -8.28 11.70 -17.05
C GLU A 269 -7.48 10.41 -16.85
N LYS A 270 -6.36 10.49 -16.11
CA LYS A 270 -5.47 9.34 -15.82
C LYS A 270 -5.93 8.48 -14.65
N GLY A 271 -6.91 8.95 -13.89
CA GLY A 271 -7.55 8.24 -12.79
C GLY A 271 -6.65 7.64 -11.71
N VAL A 272 -7.13 6.54 -11.15
CA VAL A 272 -6.46 5.69 -10.15
C VAL A 272 -6.48 4.23 -10.62
N LEU A 273 -5.46 3.45 -10.28
CA LEU A 273 -5.44 1.99 -10.45
C LEU A 273 -5.58 1.33 -9.09
N VAL A 274 -6.53 0.42 -8.94
CA VAL A 274 -6.70 -0.41 -7.74
C VAL A 274 -6.51 -1.87 -8.12
N TRP A 275 -5.71 -2.61 -7.35
CA TRP A 275 -5.46 -4.03 -7.61
C TRP A 275 -5.38 -4.83 -6.32
N VAL A 276 -5.63 -6.13 -6.45
CA VAL A 276 -5.49 -7.10 -5.37
C VAL A 276 -4.21 -7.87 -5.59
N ALA A 277 -3.41 -7.99 -4.54
CA ALA A 277 -2.22 -8.84 -4.48
C ALA A 277 -2.37 -9.84 -3.32
N PRO A 278 -1.53 -10.89 -3.25
CA PRO A 278 -1.63 -11.89 -2.19
C PRO A 278 -1.58 -11.32 -0.76
N ASP A 279 -0.88 -10.20 -0.57
CA ASP A 279 -0.68 -9.57 0.73
C ASP A 279 -1.69 -8.44 1.04
N GLY A 280 -2.58 -8.08 0.10
CA GLY A 280 -3.55 -7.01 0.33
C GLY A 280 -4.14 -6.34 -0.90
N VAL A 281 -4.79 -5.19 -0.67
CA VAL A 281 -5.33 -4.31 -1.71
C VAL A 281 -4.49 -3.06 -1.81
N PHE A 282 -4.17 -2.65 -3.03
CA PHE A 282 -3.29 -1.53 -3.32
C PHE A 282 -3.93 -0.54 -4.28
N ILE A 283 -3.49 0.71 -4.19
CA ILE A 283 -3.88 1.78 -5.10
C ILE A 283 -2.69 2.61 -5.54
N LYS A 284 -2.79 3.17 -6.74
CA LYS A 284 -1.88 4.19 -7.24
C LYS A 284 -2.66 5.28 -7.97
N ARG A 285 -2.43 6.53 -7.59
CA ARG A 285 -3.06 7.71 -8.18
C ARG A 285 -2.22 8.28 -9.32
N PHE A 286 -2.83 8.55 -10.47
CA PHE A 286 -2.16 9.14 -11.63
C PHE A 286 -2.75 10.48 -12.09
N CYS A 287 -4.03 10.72 -11.76
CA CYS A 287 -4.76 11.93 -12.09
C CYS A 287 -4.18 13.21 -11.44
N GLN A 288 -4.50 14.36 -12.02
CA GLN A 288 -4.15 15.67 -11.47
C GLN A 288 -5.04 16.02 -10.27
N GLY A 289 -6.33 15.66 -10.35
CA GLY A 289 -7.31 15.86 -9.29
C GLY A 289 -6.89 15.14 -8.02
N ARG A 290 -7.16 15.76 -6.86
CA ARG A 290 -6.88 15.16 -5.55
C ARG A 290 -7.79 13.96 -5.35
N VAL A 291 -7.27 12.91 -4.73
CA VAL A 291 -8.05 11.75 -4.33
C VAL A 291 -7.78 11.50 -2.87
N TYR A 292 -8.85 11.37 -2.11
CA TYR A 292 -8.84 11.07 -0.69
C TYR A 292 -9.44 9.69 -0.46
N TRP A 293 -9.13 9.06 0.66
CA TRP A 293 -9.60 7.72 0.95
C TRP A 293 -9.92 7.49 2.43
N TYR A 294 -10.65 6.42 2.68
CA TYR A 294 -10.89 5.87 4.00
C TYR A 294 -10.95 4.35 3.90
N GLY A 295 -10.47 3.65 4.92
CA GLY A 295 -10.40 2.20 4.90
C GLY A 295 -9.60 1.64 6.08
N PRO A 296 -9.34 0.33 6.09
CA PRO A 296 -8.73 -0.38 7.23
C PRO A 296 -7.34 0.13 7.60
N LEU A 297 -6.53 0.53 6.60
CA LEU A 297 -5.18 1.07 6.83
C LEU A 297 -5.13 2.61 6.79
N ALA A 298 -6.28 3.29 6.82
CA ALA A 298 -6.29 4.75 6.83
C ALA A 298 -5.67 5.27 8.14
N GLN A 299 -4.73 6.22 8.02
CA GLN A 299 -3.99 6.76 9.17
C GLN A 299 -4.89 7.55 10.11
N TYR A 300 -5.83 8.30 9.54
CA TYR A 300 -6.70 9.20 10.28
C TYR A 300 -8.16 8.82 10.10
N SER A 301 -8.89 8.78 11.22
CA SER A 301 -10.35 8.59 11.23
C SER A 301 -11.14 9.89 11.09
N ASN A 302 -10.54 11.01 11.50
CA ASN A 302 -11.17 12.32 11.61
C ASN A 302 -10.46 13.41 10.79
N LYS A 303 -9.40 13.06 10.04
CA LYS A 303 -8.69 13.97 9.14
C LYS A 303 -8.64 13.38 7.73
N PRO A 304 -8.56 14.21 6.69
CA PRO A 304 -8.52 13.71 5.33
C PRO A 304 -7.28 12.85 5.04
N ASN A 305 -7.47 11.64 4.49
CA ASN A 305 -6.34 10.81 4.05
C ASN A 305 -6.15 11.00 2.54
N LYS A 306 -5.14 11.78 2.16
CA LYS A 306 -4.86 12.10 0.75
C LYS A 306 -3.94 11.06 0.11
N LEU A 307 -4.28 10.63 -1.10
CA LEU A 307 -3.40 9.80 -1.92
C LEU A 307 -2.37 10.67 -2.65
N GLU A 308 -1.11 10.32 -2.45
CA GLU A 308 0.00 10.96 -3.16
C GLU A 308 0.09 10.48 -4.62
N ARG A 309 0.36 11.43 -5.51
CA ARG A 309 0.41 11.16 -6.95
C ARG A 309 1.63 10.30 -7.28
N GLU A 310 1.43 9.30 -8.12
CA GLU A 310 2.43 8.32 -8.57
C GLU A 310 3.07 7.50 -7.45
N ARG A 311 2.52 7.53 -6.24
CA ARG A 311 2.91 6.65 -5.13
C ARG A 311 1.91 5.52 -4.98
N THR A 312 2.45 4.31 -4.80
CA THR A 312 1.64 3.14 -4.43
C THR A 312 1.33 3.21 -2.94
N CYS A 313 0.07 2.95 -2.58
CA CYS A 313 -0.42 2.93 -1.21
C CYS A 313 -1.14 1.60 -0.95
N LYS A 314 -0.88 0.98 0.20
CA LYS A 314 -1.57 -0.23 0.66
C LYS A 314 -2.82 0.20 1.43
N LEU A 315 -3.97 -0.33 1.03
CA LEU A 315 -5.30 0.06 1.55
C LEU A 315 -5.87 -0.97 2.52
N LEU A 316 -5.55 -2.24 2.29
CA LEU A 316 -5.91 -3.38 3.12
C LEU A 316 -4.70 -4.30 3.22
N ASP A 317 -4.40 -4.78 4.43
CA ASP A 317 -3.42 -5.83 4.68
C ASP A 317 -4.14 -7.11 5.06
N ILE A 318 -3.86 -8.19 4.33
CA ILE A 318 -4.59 -9.43 4.56
C ILE A 318 -4.26 -10.07 5.92
N HIS A 319 -3.04 -9.93 6.40
CA HIS A 319 -2.63 -10.54 7.67
C HIS A 319 -3.32 -9.84 8.84
N ILE A 320 -3.41 -8.51 8.79
CA ILE A 320 -4.17 -7.72 9.77
C ILE A 320 -5.65 -8.11 9.74
N PHE A 321 -6.23 -8.18 8.54
CA PHE A 321 -7.63 -8.60 8.37
C PHE A 321 -7.92 -9.99 8.96
N LEU A 322 -7.05 -10.97 8.68
CA LEU A 322 -7.21 -12.33 9.21
C LEU A 322 -7.09 -12.40 10.73
N GLN A 323 -6.20 -11.59 11.32
CA GLN A 323 -6.08 -11.50 12.78
C GLN A 323 -7.31 -10.86 13.42
N GLU A 324 -7.85 -9.79 12.84
CA GLU A 324 -9.10 -9.16 13.29
C GLU A 324 -10.29 -10.11 13.17
N LEU A 325 -10.38 -10.83 12.05
CA LEU A 325 -11.40 -11.85 11.84
C LEU A 325 -11.31 -12.98 12.87
N HIS A 326 -10.12 -13.50 13.13
CA HIS A 326 -9.92 -14.56 14.11
C HIS A 326 -10.41 -14.11 15.50
N ARG A 327 -10.07 -12.88 15.91
CA ARG A 327 -10.56 -12.30 17.17
C ARG A 327 -12.09 -12.22 17.17
N TYR A 328 -12.69 -11.68 16.11
CA TYR A 328 -14.15 -11.54 16.00
C TYR A 328 -14.87 -12.89 16.12
N LEU A 329 -14.38 -13.93 15.46
CA LEU A 329 -14.95 -15.29 15.51
C LEU A 329 -14.85 -15.95 16.89
N GLN A 330 -13.84 -15.56 17.69
CA GLN A 330 -13.71 -15.98 19.10
C GLN A 330 -14.57 -15.14 20.05
N GLY A 331 -15.46 -14.29 19.53
CA GLY A 331 -16.29 -13.37 20.31
C GLY A 331 -15.55 -12.15 20.85
N GLY A 332 -14.34 -11.88 20.34
CA GLY A 332 -13.50 -10.76 20.75
C GLY A 332 -13.43 -9.65 19.72
N GLY A 333 -13.70 -8.41 20.11
CA GLY A 333 -13.51 -7.23 19.25
C GLY A 333 -14.56 -7.05 18.14
N PRO A 334 -14.42 -5.99 17.33
CA PRO A 334 -15.39 -5.63 16.29
C PRO A 334 -15.21 -6.45 15.01
N ARG A 335 -16.25 -6.48 14.16
CA ARG A 335 -16.20 -7.07 12.81
C ARG A 335 -15.06 -6.41 12.00
N PRO A 336 -14.18 -7.19 11.35
CA PRO A 336 -13.08 -6.66 10.55
C PRO A 336 -13.60 -5.87 9.36
N ARG A 337 -12.96 -4.75 9.07
CA ARG A 337 -13.32 -3.89 7.93
C ARG A 337 -12.49 -4.28 6.71
N TYR A 338 -13.13 -4.26 5.54
CA TYR A 338 -12.48 -4.51 4.26
C TYR A 338 -12.96 -3.56 3.16
N GLU A 339 -13.95 -2.72 3.47
CA GLU A 339 -14.47 -1.73 2.54
C GLU A 339 -13.54 -0.52 2.50
N ILE A 340 -13.25 -0.07 1.29
CA ILE A 340 -12.39 1.06 1.01
C ILE A 340 -13.23 2.10 0.28
N ASP A 341 -13.20 3.32 0.78
CA ASP A 341 -13.88 4.46 0.16
C ASP A 341 -12.86 5.40 -0.46
N LEU A 342 -13.12 5.83 -1.68
CA LEU A 342 -12.38 6.85 -2.40
C LEU A 342 -13.29 8.06 -2.64
N CYS A 343 -12.73 9.25 -2.51
CA CYS A 343 -13.39 10.53 -2.80
C CYS A 343 -12.52 11.34 -3.75
N PHE A 344 -13.11 11.86 -4.83
CA PHE A 344 -12.38 12.57 -5.88
C PHE A 344 -12.68 14.05 -5.83
N GLY A 345 -11.64 14.89 -5.82
CA GLY A 345 -11.72 16.35 -5.86
C GLY A 345 -11.93 17.02 -4.49
N GLU A 346 -12.63 16.37 -3.57
CA GLU A 346 -13.03 16.90 -2.26
C GLU A 346 -12.35 16.17 -1.11
N GLU A 347 -12.12 16.88 -0.01
CA GLU A 347 -11.52 16.31 1.20
C GLU A 347 -12.41 15.22 1.81
N PHE A 348 -11.76 14.15 2.29
CA PHE A 348 -12.44 12.99 2.87
C PHE A 348 -11.51 12.16 3.77
N PRO A 349 -11.97 11.67 4.94
CA PRO A 349 -13.21 12.02 5.62
C PRO A 349 -13.32 13.53 5.91
N ASP A 350 -14.56 14.05 5.85
CA ASP A 350 -14.88 15.46 6.08
C ASP A 350 -15.80 15.55 7.30
N ALA A 351 -15.42 16.36 8.29
CA ALA A 351 -16.18 16.55 9.51
C ALA A 351 -17.49 17.33 9.29
N THR A 352 -17.57 18.12 8.22
CA THR A 352 -18.68 19.03 7.93
C THR A 352 -19.76 18.41 7.04
N GLN A 353 -19.40 17.40 6.24
CA GLN A 353 -20.27 16.88 5.20
C GLN A 353 -20.16 15.34 5.08
N PRO A 354 -21.29 14.61 5.06
CA PRO A 354 -21.27 13.16 4.91
C PRO A 354 -20.84 12.73 3.49
N LYS A 355 -20.33 11.49 3.38
CA LYS A 355 -19.94 10.85 2.11
C LYS A 355 -21.03 10.94 1.02
N SER A 356 -22.30 10.83 1.42
CA SER A 356 -23.44 10.86 0.50
C SER A 356 -23.66 12.20 -0.20
N LYS A 357 -22.97 13.27 0.23
CA LYS A 357 -23.04 14.58 -0.40
C LYS A 357 -21.80 14.94 -1.22
N LYS A 358 -20.80 14.06 -1.27
CA LYS A 358 -19.60 14.23 -2.08
C LYS A 358 -19.91 14.03 -3.56
N LEU A 359 -19.30 14.84 -4.43
CA LEU A 359 -19.52 14.87 -5.87
C LEU A 359 -19.31 13.49 -6.49
N ILE A 360 -18.13 12.90 -6.29
CA ILE A 360 -17.75 11.61 -6.85
C ILE A 360 -17.08 10.77 -5.76
N THR A 361 -17.65 9.60 -5.48
CA THR A 361 -17.03 8.59 -4.61
C THR A 361 -16.98 7.23 -5.28
N ALA A 362 -16.02 6.40 -4.87
CA ALA A 362 -15.96 5.00 -5.25
C ALA A 362 -15.85 4.13 -4.01
N GLN A 363 -16.70 3.12 -3.87
CA GLN A 363 -16.55 2.09 -2.87
C GLN A 363 -15.89 0.88 -3.52
N VAL A 364 -14.80 0.42 -2.93
CA VAL A 364 -14.01 -0.71 -3.38
C VAL A 364 -14.04 -1.81 -2.32
N SER A 365 -14.33 -3.02 -2.75
CA SER A 365 -14.38 -4.19 -1.87
C SER A 365 -13.73 -5.40 -2.56
N PRO A 366 -12.72 -6.04 -1.94
CA PRO A 366 -12.21 -7.31 -2.45
C PRO A 366 -13.29 -8.40 -2.30
N MET A 367 -13.49 -9.20 -3.34
CA MET A 367 -14.50 -10.27 -3.34
C MET A 367 -13.89 -11.58 -2.83
N THR A 368 -14.65 -12.31 -2.02
CA THR A 368 -14.19 -13.40 -1.15
C THR A 368 -13.90 -14.75 -1.82
N SER A 369 -13.76 -14.83 -3.14
CA SER A 369 -13.31 -16.09 -3.78
C SER A 369 -11.80 -16.38 -3.61
N VAL A 370 -11.08 -15.57 -2.81
CA VAL A 370 -9.60 -15.46 -2.83
C VAL A 370 -8.90 -16.28 -1.74
N TYR A 371 -9.60 -16.85 -0.76
CA TYR A 371 -8.95 -17.61 0.32
C TYR A 371 -9.61 -18.98 0.49
N PRO A 372 -9.11 -20.01 -0.21
CA PRO A 372 -9.75 -21.33 -0.29
C PRO A 372 -9.94 -22.04 1.05
N THR A 373 -9.28 -21.60 2.13
CA THR A 373 -9.27 -22.32 3.41
C THR A 373 -9.69 -21.53 4.65
N ALA A 374 -9.98 -20.22 4.55
CA ALA A 374 -10.39 -19.43 5.72
C ALA A 374 -11.60 -18.51 5.52
N LEU A 375 -11.87 -18.02 4.31
CA LEU A 375 -12.96 -17.05 4.07
C LEU A 375 -14.15 -17.62 3.26
N SER A 376 -14.10 -18.87 2.79
CA SER A 376 -15.25 -19.49 2.12
C SER A 376 -16.45 -19.68 3.07
N THR A 377 -16.19 -19.77 4.38
CA THR A 377 -17.22 -19.86 5.43
C THR A 377 -17.84 -18.49 5.78
N ILE A 378 -17.30 -17.38 5.25
CA ILE A 378 -17.60 -16.04 5.77
C ILE A 378 -18.82 -15.39 5.12
N HIS A 379 -19.14 -15.70 3.86
CA HIS A 379 -20.38 -15.17 3.27
C HIS A 379 -21.64 -15.85 3.87
N THR A 380 -21.46 -16.90 4.68
CA THR A 380 -22.56 -17.52 5.46
C THR A 380 -22.60 -17.00 6.90
N LEU A 381 -21.57 -16.30 7.38
CA LEU A 381 -21.40 -15.88 8.79
C LEU A 381 -21.27 -14.35 9.00
N LEU A 382 -21.09 -13.57 7.94
CA LEU A 382 -21.04 -12.09 7.92
C LEU A 382 -22.13 -11.53 7.00
#